data_AF-A0A164TE48-F1
#
_entry.id   AF-A0A164TE48-F1
#
_cell.length_a   1.000
_cell.length_b   1.000
_cell.length_c   1.000
_cell.angle_alpha   90.00
_cell.angle_beta   90.00
_cell.angle_gamma   90.00
#
_symmetry.space_group_name_H-M   'P 1'
#
loop_
_entity.id
_entity.type
_entity.pdbx_description
1 polymer ?
#
loop_
_entity_poly.entity_id
_entity_poly.type
_entity_poly.pdbx_seq_one_letter_code
_entity_poly.pdbx_strand_id
1 'polypeptide(L)'
;MTIESSSSSSTLEPLIYNVKLSSVGPGEMTRPDTIHEPTSIDLAMKLHYLKGVYYFKSHEAFASITIVQIKEAMFRWLCQFYVICGRFRRFSEDSGRPYLKCNDCGARLMEAECAKTIEEWLELLSDDDSLEKKLIFGQPIGPQIEYSPNVYLQNL
;
A
#
# COMPACT_ATOMS: atom_id res chain seq x y z
N MET A 1 -8.60 33.63 -44.65
CA MET A 1 -8.00 34.13 -43.41
C MET A 1 -8.55 33.25 -42.30
N THR A 2 -7.91 32.10 -42.10
CA THR A 2 -8.35 31.07 -41.16
C THR A 2 -7.55 31.28 -39.89
N ILE A 3 -8.23 31.63 -38.82
CA ILE A 3 -7.64 31.76 -37.49
C ILE A 3 -7.56 30.34 -36.92
N GLU A 4 -6.37 29.75 -36.94
CA GLU A 4 -6.10 28.54 -36.15
C GLU A 4 -5.85 29.00 -34.71
N SER A 5 -6.82 28.72 -33.84
CA SER A 5 -6.68 28.82 -32.40
C SER A 5 -5.70 27.74 -31.92
N SER A 6 -4.49 28.13 -31.58
CA SER A 6 -3.56 27.30 -30.81
C SER A 6 -4.13 27.07 -29.40
N SER A 7 -4.83 25.96 -29.19
CA SER A 7 -5.09 25.46 -27.84
C SER A 7 -3.76 24.96 -27.27
N SER A 8 -3.19 25.73 -26.35
CA SER A 8 -2.09 25.28 -25.51
C SER A 8 -2.59 24.17 -24.61
N SER A 9 -2.47 22.92 -25.08
CA SER A 9 -2.52 21.75 -24.20
C SER A 9 -1.31 21.85 -23.28
N SER A 10 -1.51 22.49 -22.12
CA SER A 10 -0.60 22.32 -21.01
C SER A 10 -0.70 20.86 -20.60
N THR A 11 0.31 20.07 -20.96
CA THR A 11 0.55 18.76 -20.39
C THR A 11 0.75 18.96 -18.90
N LEU A 12 -0.32 18.85 -18.12
CA LEU A 12 -0.26 18.81 -16.66
C LEU A 12 0.62 17.60 -16.30
N GLU A 13 1.82 17.87 -15.80
CA GLU A 13 2.69 16.80 -15.32
C GLU A 13 1.96 15.98 -14.24
N PRO A 14 2.10 14.65 -14.25
CA PRO A 14 1.43 13.81 -13.27
C PRO A 14 1.92 14.15 -11.86
N LEU A 15 0.98 14.43 -10.97
CA LEU A 15 1.23 14.84 -9.59
C LEU A 15 2.04 13.80 -8.78
N ILE A 16 1.88 12.52 -9.12
CA ILE A 16 2.64 11.39 -8.58
C ILE A 16 3.27 10.65 -9.77
N TYR A 17 4.57 10.39 -9.71
CA TYR A 17 5.34 9.79 -10.80
C TYR A 17 6.43 8.82 -10.27
N ASN A 18 7.25 8.25 -11.17
CA ASN A 18 8.33 7.30 -10.83
C ASN A 18 7.90 6.11 -9.96
N VAL A 19 6.69 5.61 -10.20
CA VAL A 19 6.08 4.54 -9.40
C VAL A 19 6.80 3.20 -9.59
N LYS A 20 7.26 2.59 -8.49
CA LYS A 20 7.86 1.26 -8.43
C LYS A 20 7.10 0.39 -7.43
N LEU A 21 6.76 -0.82 -7.85
CA LEU A 21 6.05 -1.81 -7.05
C LEU A 21 7.02 -2.92 -6.64
N SER A 22 7.12 -3.19 -5.34
CA SER A 22 7.90 -4.32 -4.80
C SER A 22 7.11 -5.06 -3.72
N SER A 23 7.58 -6.25 -3.34
CA SER A 23 7.04 -7.00 -2.21
C SER A 23 8.15 -7.23 -1.18
N VAL A 24 7.82 -7.10 0.09
CA VAL A 24 8.75 -7.36 1.20
C VAL A 24 8.16 -8.47 2.06
N GLY A 25 8.91 -9.57 2.18
CA GLY A 25 8.59 -10.69 3.05
C GLY A 25 9.29 -10.60 4.41
N PRO A 26 9.03 -11.55 5.31
CA PRO A 26 9.81 -11.66 6.55
C PRO A 26 11.27 -11.97 6.26
N GLY A 27 12.17 -11.53 7.15
CA GLY A 27 13.60 -11.82 7.07
C GLY A 27 13.94 -13.28 7.42
N GLU A 28 13.01 -13.99 8.04
CA GLU A 28 13.10 -15.40 8.40
C GLU A 28 11.92 -16.16 7.77
N MET A 29 12.15 -17.41 7.40
CA MET A 29 11.11 -18.25 6.82
C MET A 29 10.05 -18.58 7.86
N THR A 30 8.79 -18.31 7.54
CA THR A 30 7.68 -18.78 8.36
C THR A 30 7.62 -20.31 8.30
N ARG A 31 7.31 -20.96 9.43
CA ARG A 31 7.19 -22.42 9.46
C ARG A 31 6.23 -22.92 8.38
N PRO A 32 6.56 -24.01 7.66
CA PRO A 32 5.68 -24.59 6.66
C PRO A 32 4.28 -24.86 7.22
N ASP A 33 3.27 -24.69 6.37
CA ASP A 33 1.85 -24.95 6.68
C ASP A 33 1.28 -24.15 7.87
N THR A 34 1.96 -23.08 8.28
CA THR A 34 1.43 -22.15 9.28
C THR A 34 0.17 -21.47 8.74
N ILE A 35 -0.89 -21.56 9.52
CA ILE A 35 -2.15 -20.86 9.27
C ILE A 35 -2.48 -19.94 10.44
N HIS A 36 -3.21 -18.87 10.14
CA HIS A 36 -3.85 -18.03 11.13
C HIS A 36 -5.35 -18.03 10.89
N GLU A 37 -6.12 -18.37 11.92
CA GLU A 37 -7.58 -18.39 11.88
C GLU A 37 -8.12 -17.10 12.50
N PRO A 38 -8.72 -16.19 11.70
CA PRO A 38 -9.33 -14.99 12.25
C PRO A 38 -10.47 -15.34 13.20
N THR A 39 -10.57 -14.61 14.30
CA THR A 39 -11.65 -14.76 15.29
C THR A 39 -13.00 -14.29 14.71
N SER A 40 -14.10 -14.55 15.41
CA SER A 40 -15.42 -14.10 14.95
C SER A 40 -15.54 -12.58 14.84
N ILE A 41 -14.82 -11.83 15.69
CA ILE A 41 -14.81 -10.36 15.62
C ILE A 41 -14.02 -9.85 14.41
N ASP A 42 -12.90 -10.50 14.07
CA ASP A 42 -12.12 -10.17 12.87
C ASP A 42 -12.96 -10.37 11.60
N LEU A 43 -13.73 -11.45 11.54
CA LEU A 43 -14.62 -11.73 10.40
C LEU A 43 -15.82 -10.78 10.33
N ALA A 44 -16.31 -10.31 11.48
CA ALA A 44 -17.42 -9.35 11.55
C ALA A 44 -17.04 -7.98 10.95
N MET A 45 -15.76 -7.60 10.99
CA MET A 45 -15.26 -6.36 10.38
C MET A 45 -15.41 -6.32 8.86
N LYS A 46 -15.74 -7.45 8.20
CA LYS A 46 -15.78 -7.62 6.74
C LYS A 46 -14.42 -7.34 6.09
N LEU A 47 -14.25 -7.88 4.88
CA LEU A 47 -12.99 -7.74 4.15
C LEU A 47 -12.90 -6.36 3.48
N HIS A 48 -12.10 -5.47 4.05
CA HIS A 48 -11.80 -4.14 3.52
C HIS A 48 -10.40 -3.68 3.95
N TYR A 49 -9.78 -2.77 3.20
CA TYR A 49 -8.53 -2.14 3.62
C TYR A 49 -8.84 -0.92 4.48
N LEU A 50 -8.20 -0.87 5.65
CA LEU A 50 -8.06 0.38 6.39
C LEU A 50 -6.97 1.21 5.71
N LYS A 51 -7.29 2.48 5.45
CA LYS A 51 -6.41 3.41 4.74
C LYS A 51 -6.01 4.53 5.69
N GLY A 52 -4.72 4.85 5.71
CA GLY A 52 -4.18 5.96 6.49
C GLY A 52 -2.99 6.58 5.78
N VAL A 53 -2.89 7.90 5.87
CA VAL A 53 -1.80 8.69 5.31
C VAL A 53 -1.06 9.36 6.47
N TYR A 54 0.27 9.30 6.45
CA TYR A 54 1.13 9.87 7.47
C TYR A 54 2.09 10.86 6.83
N TYR A 55 2.03 12.11 7.27
CA TYR A 55 2.90 13.18 6.79
C TYR A 55 4.04 13.38 7.78
N PHE A 56 5.27 13.35 7.28
CA PHE A 56 6.46 13.59 8.08
C PHE A 56 7.12 14.87 7.57
N LYS A 57 7.20 15.89 8.43
CA LYS A 57 7.93 17.10 8.08
C LYS A 57 9.39 16.74 7.79
N SER A 58 9.96 17.35 6.75
CA SER A 58 11.38 17.19 6.45
C SER A 58 12.21 17.58 7.67
N HIS A 59 12.93 16.60 8.21
CA HIS A 59 13.86 16.73 9.32
C HIS A 59 15.14 16.02 8.91
N GLU A 60 16.30 16.47 9.38
CA GLU A 60 17.60 15.84 9.06
C GLU A 60 17.62 14.33 9.37
N ALA A 61 16.85 13.91 10.38
CA ALA A 61 16.65 12.52 10.76
C ALA A 61 15.96 11.67 9.68
N PHE A 62 15.07 12.26 8.88
CA PHE A 62 14.38 11.61 7.77
C PHE A 62 15.11 11.79 6.44
N ALA A 63 15.96 12.82 6.31
CA ALA A 63 16.71 13.11 5.08
C ALA A 63 17.67 11.98 4.66
N SER A 64 18.09 11.13 5.61
CA SER A 64 18.94 9.97 5.35
C SER A 64 18.19 8.65 5.21
N ILE A 65 16.86 8.63 5.43
CA ILE A 65 16.08 7.40 5.33
C ILE A 65 15.89 7.04 3.86
N THR A 66 16.55 5.96 3.48
CA THR A 66 16.43 5.36 2.16
C THR A 66 15.34 4.29 2.16
N ILE A 67 14.82 3.98 0.98
CA ILE A 67 13.91 2.85 0.84
C ILE A 67 14.53 1.52 1.27
N VAL A 68 15.85 1.37 1.13
CA VAL A 68 16.57 0.18 1.58
C VAL A 68 16.44 0.01 3.09
N GLN A 69 16.63 1.08 3.86
CA GLN A 69 16.44 1.05 5.32
C GLN A 69 14.99 0.78 5.72
N ILE A 70 14.01 1.33 4.98
CA ILE A 70 12.59 0.99 5.18
C ILE A 70 12.38 -0.50 4.97
N LYS A 71 12.87 -1.07 3.86
CA LYS A 71 12.78 -2.52 3.56
C LYS A 71 13.50 -3.37 4.62
N GLU A 72 14.66 -2.94 5.12
CA GLU A 72 15.40 -3.62 6.19
C GLU A 72 14.66 -3.63 7.52
N ALA A 73 14.11 -2.49 7.93
CA ALA A 73 13.20 -2.45 9.08
C ALA A 73 12.00 -3.37 8.82
N MET A 74 11.52 -3.39 7.57
CA MET A 74 10.42 -4.24 7.18
C MET A 74 10.73 -5.75 7.28
N PHE A 75 11.94 -6.19 6.98
CA PHE A 75 12.30 -7.60 7.15
C PHE A 75 12.18 -8.04 8.62
N ARG A 76 12.58 -7.18 9.56
CA ARG A 76 12.65 -7.53 11.00
C ARG A 76 11.28 -7.62 11.65
N TRP A 77 10.45 -6.58 11.54
CA TRP A 77 9.10 -6.61 12.13
C TRP A 77 8.19 -7.65 11.44
N LEU A 78 8.41 -7.97 10.16
CA LEU A 78 7.64 -9.01 9.48
C LEU A 78 7.93 -10.41 10.02
N CYS A 79 9.08 -10.66 10.63
CA CYS A 79 9.30 -11.91 11.37
C CYS A 79 8.34 -12.02 12.57
N GLN A 80 8.03 -10.91 13.23
CA GLN A 80 7.11 -10.87 14.38
C GLN A 80 5.64 -10.85 13.95
N PHE A 81 5.34 -10.17 12.84
CA PHE A 81 3.99 -9.99 12.30
C PHE A 81 3.78 -10.76 10.99
N TYR A 82 4.35 -11.97 10.88
CA TYR A 82 4.39 -12.78 9.65
C TYR A 82 3.01 -13.03 9.02
N VAL A 83 1.93 -13.01 9.82
CA VAL A 83 0.54 -13.14 9.36
C VAL A 83 0.23 -12.12 8.26
N ILE A 84 0.77 -10.91 8.32
CA ILE A 84 0.49 -9.88 7.32
C ILE A 84 1.08 -10.21 5.93
N CYS A 85 2.11 -11.05 5.88
CA CYS A 85 2.70 -11.55 4.65
C CYS A 85 1.94 -12.73 4.04
N GLY A 86 0.93 -13.26 4.73
CA GLY A 86 0.11 -14.36 4.23
C GLY A 86 -0.90 -13.96 3.15
N ARG A 87 -1.75 -14.91 2.75
CA ARG A 87 -2.90 -14.66 1.89
C ARG A 87 -4.14 -15.34 2.45
N PHE A 88 -5.27 -14.64 2.37
CA PHE A 88 -6.55 -15.22 2.72
C PHE A 88 -6.90 -16.37 1.77
N ARG A 89 -7.44 -17.44 2.35
CA ARG A 89 -7.90 -18.65 1.69
C ARG A 89 -9.24 -19.07 2.28
N ARG A 90 -9.95 -19.95 1.58
CA ARG A 90 -11.15 -20.62 2.09
C ARG A 90 -10.90 -22.13 2.10
N PHE A 91 -11.41 -22.83 3.11
CA PHE A 91 -11.30 -24.30 3.17
C PHE A 91 -12.14 -25.00 2.08
N SER A 92 -13.20 -24.35 1.59
CA SER A 92 -14.01 -24.78 0.45
C SER A 92 -14.54 -23.53 -0.29
N GLU A 93 -14.79 -23.65 -1.60
CA GLU A 93 -15.30 -22.53 -2.40
C GLU A 93 -16.69 -22.06 -1.95
N ASP A 94 -17.51 -22.95 -1.37
CA ASP A 94 -18.93 -22.69 -1.11
C ASP A 94 -19.28 -22.24 0.32
N SER A 95 -18.43 -22.49 1.33
CA SER A 95 -18.84 -22.24 2.73
C SER A 95 -17.73 -22.21 3.79
N GLY A 96 -16.46 -22.41 3.41
CA GLY A 96 -15.37 -22.48 4.39
C GLY A 96 -15.15 -21.15 5.12
N ARG A 97 -14.99 -21.22 6.44
CA ARG A 97 -14.48 -20.10 7.23
C ARG A 97 -13.15 -19.64 6.64
N PRO A 98 -12.96 -18.36 6.31
CA PRO A 98 -11.71 -17.90 5.72
C PRO A 98 -10.60 -17.98 6.76
N TYR A 99 -9.40 -18.32 6.30
CA TYR A 99 -8.18 -18.38 7.10
C TYR A 99 -7.06 -17.69 6.33
N LEU A 100 -6.00 -17.26 7.01
CA LEU A 100 -4.77 -16.82 6.35
C LEU A 100 -3.80 -17.99 6.26
N LYS A 101 -3.33 -18.27 5.04
CA LYS A 101 -2.14 -19.09 4.82
C LYS A 101 -0.91 -18.20 4.97
N CYS A 102 -0.07 -18.46 5.96
CA CYS A 102 1.16 -17.70 6.20
C CYS A 102 2.28 -18.22 5.28
N ASN A 103 2.22 -17.81 4.01
CA ASN A 103 3.05 -18.31 2.91
C ASN A 103 4.14 -17.34 2.43
N ASP A 104 4.49 -16.34 3.26
CA ASP A 104 5.55 -15.37 2.99
C ASP A 104 5.44 -14.63 1.65
N CYS A 105 4.23 -14.50 1.08
CA CYS A 105 3.98 -13.73 -0.15
C CYS A 105 4.25 -12.22 0.00
N GLY A 106 4.53 -11.77 1.22
CA GLY A 106 4.98 -10.43 1.52
C GLY A 106 3.86 -9.39 1.60
N ALA A 107 4.21 -8.27 2.23
CA ALA A 107 3.47 -7.02 2.16
C ALA A 107 3.85 -6.29 0.87
N ARG A 108 2.93 -5.47 0.35
CA ARG A 108 3.18 -4.71 -0.87
C ARG A 108 3.77 -3.34 -0.55
N LEU A 109 4.90 -3.01 -1.15
CA LEU A 109 5.56 -1.73 -1.01
C LEU A 109 5.58 -0.99 -2.34
N MET A 110 5.04 0.22 -2.32
CA MET A 110 5.02 1.17 -3.41
C MET A 110 5.99 2.30 -3.11
N GLU A 111 6.80 2.64 -4.09
CA GLU A 111 7.70 3.79 -4.06
C GLU A 111 7.25 4.70 -5.18
N ALA A 112 7.09 5.98 -4.91
CA ALA A 112 6.78 6.97 -5.94
C ALA A 112 7.35 8.32 -5.51
N GLU A 113 7.31 9.28 -6.43
CA GLU A 113 7.74 10.66 -6.18
C GLU A 113 6.54 11.59 -6.39
N CYS A 114 6.48 12.66 -5.60
CA CYS A 114 5.45 13.68 -5.70
C CYS A 114 6.03 14.97 -6.30
N ALA A 115 5.29 15.62 -7.20
CA ALA A 115 5.69 16.91 -7.77
C ALA A 115 5.48 18.09 -6.82
N LYS A 116 4.94 17.85 -5.62
CA LYS A 116 4.61 18.85 -4.61
C LYS A 116 5.30 18.55 -3.29
N THR A 117 5.68 19.62 -2.60
CA THR A 117 6.07 19.57 -1.19
C THR A 117 4.86 19.22 -0.32
N ILE A 118 5.11 18.87 0.95
CA ILE A 118 4.04 18.57 1.91
C ILE A 118 3.18 19.81 2.14
N GLU A 119 3.78 20.98 2.25
CA GLU A 119 3.08 22.25 2.45
C GLU A 119 2.14 22.56 1.28
N GLU A 120 2.65 22.52 0.04
CA GLU A 120 1.82 22.71 -1.17
C GLU A 120 0.72 21.65 -1.28
N TRP A 121 1.02 20.40 -0.87
CA TRP A 121 0.03 19.33 -0.89
C TRP A 121 -1.12 19.60 0.10
N LEU A 122 -0.80 20.02 1.32
CA LEU A 122 -1.80 20.34 2.35
C LEU A 122 -2.66 21.54 1.94
N GLU A 123 -2.09 22.53 1.25
CA GLU A 123 -2.85 23.63 0.65
C GLU A 123 -3.83 23.12 -0.42
N LEU A 124 -3.37 22.25 -1.33
CA LEU A 124 -4.25 21.65 -2.34
C LEU A 124 -5.38 20.81 -1.72
N LEU A 125 -5.12 20.11 -0.62
CA LEU A 125 -6.15 19.36 0.10
C LEU A 125 -7.20 20.29 0.72
N SER A 126 -6.81 21.47 1.20
CA SER A 126 -7.76 22.43 1.76
C SER A 126 -8.80 22.92 0.74
N ASP A 127 -8.44 22.88 -0.55
CA ASP A 127 -9.32 23.21 -1.67
C ASP A 127 -10.07 21.98 -2.22
N ASP A 128 -9.44 20.79 -2.23
CA ASP A 128 -10.00 19.54 -2.73
C ASP A 128 -9.51 18.30 -1.93
N ASP A 129 -10.27 17.91 -0.91
CA ASP A 129 -10.03 16.71 -0.10
C ASP A 129 -10.00 15.41 -0.92
N SER A 130 -10.58 15.38 -2.13
CA SER A 130 -10.58 14.17 -2.96
C SER A 130 -9.17 13.78 -3.43
N LEU A 131 -8.23 14.72 -3.41
CA LEU A 131 -6.82 14.50 -3.76
C LEU A 131 -6.13 13.55 -2.78
N GLU A 132 -6.58 13.43 -1.53
CA GLU A 132 -5.99 12.50 -0.56
C GLU A 132 -6.04 11.05 -1.06
N LYS A 133 -7.10 10.70 -1.82
CA LYS A 133 -7.23 9.38 -2.43
C LYS A 133 -6.13 9.07 -3.44
N LYS A 134 -5.47 10.09 -4.00
CA LYS A 134 -4.33 9.91 -4.93
C LYS A 134 -3.06 9.49 -4.20
N LEU A 135 -2.90 9.82 -2.92
CA LEU A 135 -1.78 9.38 -2.09
C LEU A 135 -1.90 7.93 -1.63
N ILE A 136 -3.08 7.33 -1.80
CA ILE A 136 -3.36 5.99 -1.30
C ILE A 136 -3.45 5.03 -2.47
N PHE A 137 -2.34 4.34 -2.73
CA PHE A 137 -2.38 3.17 -3.60
C PHE A 137 -3.26 2.09 -2.96
N GLY A 138 -4.21 1.59 -3.73
CA GLY A 138 -5.03 0.47 -3.32
C GLY A 138 -5.64 -0.21 -4.52
N GLN A 139 -5.42 -1.51 -4.64
CA GLN A 139 -6.24 -2.34 -5.49
C GLN A 139 -7.50 -2.78 -4.72
N PRO A 140 -8.64 -2.98 -5.39
CA PRO A 140 -9.79 -3.59 -4.75
C PRO A 140 -9.43 -4.97 -4.20
N ILE A 141 -10.09 -5.37 -3.11
CA ILE A 141 -9.94 -6.74 -2.61
C ILE A 141 -10.73 -7.68 -3.51
N GLY A 142 -10.10 -8.77 -3.93
CA GLY A 142 -10.73 -9.75 -4.81
C GLY A 142 -10.74 -9.34 -6.29
N PRO A 143 -11.44 -10.10 -7.16
CA PRO A 143 -12.32 -11.24 -6.86
C PRO A 143 -11.56 -12.45 -6.30
N GLN A 144 -10.27 -12.56 -6.65
CA GLN A 144 -9.37 -13.60 -6.15
C GLN A 144 -8.65 -13.11 -4.89
N ILE A 145 -9.33 -13.24 -3.75
CA ILE A 145 -8.82 -12.85 -2.42
C ILE A 145 -7.44 -13.47 -2.14
N GLU A 146 -7.17 -14.64 -2.71
CA GLU A 146 -5.93 -15.39 -2.60
C GLU A 146 -4.68 -14.66 -3.13
N TYR A 147 -4.86 -13.67 -4.00
CA TYR A 147 -3.79 -12.83 -4.53
C TYR A 147 -3.76 -11.43 -3.92
N SER A 148 -4.77 -11.07 -3.12
CA SER A 148 -4.87 -9.77 -2.47
C SER A 148 -3.88 -9.71 -1.28
N PRO A 149 -2.85 -8.83 -1.31
CA PRO A 149 -1.98 -8.59 -0.16
C PRO A 149 -2.76 -8.02 1.01
N ASN A 150 -2.47 -8.43 2.25
CA ASN A 150 -3.19 -7.89 3.41
C ASN A 150 -2.80 -6.42 3.71
N VAL A 151 -1.58 -6.02 3.32
CA VAL A 151 -1.01 -4.71 3.61
C VAL A 151 -0.37 -4.11 2.36
N TYR A 152 -0.66 -2.83 2.14
CA TYR A 152 0.03 -1.96 1.22
C TYR A 152 0.71 -0.85 2.02
N LEU A 153 1.94 -0.54 1.65
CA LEU A 153 2.72 0.55 2.21
C LEU A 153 3.21 1.39 1.04
N GLN A 154 2.99 2.69 1.08
CA GLN A 154 3.40 3.61 0.03
C GLN A 154 4.36 4.65 0.62
N ASN A 155 5.52 4.77 -0.02
CA ASN A 155 6.50 5.81 0.28
C ASN A 155 6.50 6.82 -0.87
N LEU A 156 6.21 8.08 -0.53
CA LEU A 156 6.21 9.25 -1.41
C LEU A 156 7.26 10.26 -0.98
#